data_AF-A0A229GQM5-F1
#
_entry.id   AF-A0A229GQM5-F1
#
_cell.length_a   1.000
_cell.length_b   1.000
_cell.length_c   1.000
_cell.angle_alpha   90.00
_cell.angle_beta   90.00
_cell.angle_gamma   90.00
#
_symmetry.space_group_name_H-M   'P 1'
#
loop_
_entity.id
_entity.type
_entity.pdbx_description
1 polymer ?
#
loop_
_entity_poly.entity_id
_entity_poly.type
_entity_poly.pdbx_seq_one_letter_code
_entity_poly.pdbx_strand_id
1 'polypeptide(L)'
;MDQLKASGKPFDISKQEVWDAWIKVKGNQGAPGLDGVSIEEFEEDLRGNLYKIWNRMSSGTYFPPPVLAVEIPKQHGAPGTRVLGVPTVADRIAQTVVAAHLEKRVEPIFHPDSAAPAPS
;
A
#
# COMPACT_ATOMS: atom_id res chain seq x y z
N MET A 1 -7.16 -20.99 16.72
CA MET A 1 -6.17 -20.06 17.28
C MET A 1 -6.85 -18.72 17.40
N ASP A 2 -6.94 -18.20 18.62
CA ASP A 2 -7.70 -16.99 18.95
C ASP A 2 -7.19 -15.76 18.18
N GLN A 3 -8.08 -15.12 17.43
CA GLN A 3 -7.88 -13.77 16.96
C GLN A 3 -8.02 -12.83 18.17
N LEU A 4 -6.91 -12.31 18.65
CA LEU A 4 -6.88 -11.14 19.53
C LEU A 4 -7.42 -9.94 18.74
N LYS A 5 -8.74 -9.79 18.69
CA LYS A 5 -9.38 -8.54 18.28
C LYS A 5 -8.84 -7.44 19.17
N ALA A 6 -8.19 -6.44 18.59
CA ALA A 6 -7.76 -5.27 19.32
C ALA A 6 -9.00 -4.51 19.82
N SER A 7 -9.45 -4.86 21.03
CA SER A 7 -10.56 -4.23 21.75
C SER A 7 -10.32 -2.71 21.83
N GLY A 8 -11.05 -1.95 21.00
CA GLY A 8 -11.08 -0.48 21.06
C GLY A 8 -10.95 0.25 19.72
N LYS A 9 -10.70 -0.44 18.60
CA LYS A 9 -10.52 0.20 17.29
C LYS A 9 -11.65 -0.11 16.30
N PRO A 10 -12.11 0.87 15.49
CA PRO A 10 -13.22 0.70 14.56
C PRO A 10 -12.92 -0.24 13.38
N PHE A 11 -11.65 -0.39 12.98
CA PHE A 11 -11.25 -1.29 11.90
C PHE A 11 -10.35 -2.41 12.42
N ASP A 12 -10.69 -3.65 12.04
CA ASP A 12 -9.91 -4.85 12.37
C ASP A 12 -8.73 -5.00 11.40
N ILE A 13 -7.69 -4.19 11.67
CA ILE A 13 -6.41 -4.23 10.96
C ILE A 13 -5.35 -4.58 11.98
N SER A 14 -4.70 -5.72 11.78
CA SER A 14 -3.63 -6.20 12.63
C SER A 14 -2.30 -5.52 12.30
N LYS A 15 -1.36 -5.51 13.26
CA LYS A 15 0.02 -5.06 12.99
C LYS A 15 0.73 -5.98 11.99
N GLN A 16 0.36 -7.26 11.96
CA GLN A 16 0.91 -8.24 11.02
C GLN A 16 0.54 -7.88 9.58
N GLU A 17 -0.71 -7.48 9.31
CA GLU A 17 -1.13 -7.07 7.96
C GLU A 17 -0.33 -5.85 7.45
N VAL A 18 -0.04 -4.89 8.33
CA VAL A 18 0.80 -3.73 7.99
C VAL A 18 2.26 -4.15 7.75
N TRP A 19 2.77 -5.12 8.50
CA TRP A 19 4.10 -5.69 8.29
C TRP A 19 4.22 -6.46 6.96
N ASP A 20 3.24 -7.30 6.64
CA ASP A 20 3.22 -8.07 5.40
C ASP A 20 3.13 -7.14 4.18
N ALA A 21 2.32 -6.08 4.29
CA ALA A 21 2.27 -5.01 3.29
C ALA A 21 3.62 -4.29 3.13
N TRP A 22 4.32 -4.03 4.23
CA TRP A 22 5.68 -3.47 4.17
C TRP A 22 6.65 -4.36 3.39
N ILE A 23 6.67 -5.67 3.66
CA ILE A 23 7.56 -6.60 2.94
C ILE A 23 7.32 -6.52 1.42
N LYS A 24 6.06 -6.49 0.99
CA LYS A 24 5.70 -6.34 -0.44
C LYS A 24 6.20 -5.00 -1.01
N VAL A 25 5.97 -3.90 -0.30
CA VAL A 25 6.39 -2.56 -0.74
C VAL A 25 7.91 -2.44 -0.85
N LYS A 26 8.64 -2.99 0.13
CA LYS A 26 10.11 -3.02 0.10
C LYS A 26 10.63 -3.82 -1.09
N GLY A 27 10.03 -4.98 -1.38
CA GLY A 27 10.41 -5.82 -2.52
C GLY A 27 10.25 -5.15 -3.88
N ASN A 28 9.32 -4.19 -4.02
CA ASN A 28 9.06 -3.46 -5.26
C ASN A 28 10.06 -2.32 -5.55
N GLN A 29 10.89 -1.93 -4.57
CA GLN A 29 11.93 -0.89 -4.71
C GLN A 29 11.45 0.41 -5.39
N GLY A 30 10.23 0.85 -5.08
CA GLY A 30 9.60 2.01 -5.71
C GLY A 30 10.24 3.34 -5.33
N ALA A 31 10.25 4.29 -6.28
CA ALA A 31 10.78 5.64 -6.06
C ALA A 31 10.08 6.40 -4.90
N PRO A 32 10.73 7.40 -4.30
CA PRO A 32 10.13 8.26 -3.29
C PRO A 32 8.87 8.98 -3.79
N GLY A 33 7.95 9.26 -2.86
CA GLY A 33 6.75 10.06 -3.14
C GLY A 33 7.01 11.56 -3.06
N LEU A 34 5.94 12.33 -2.90
CA LEU A 34 6.01 13.80 -2.74
C LEU A 34 6.84 14.23 -1.52
N ASP A 35 6.86 13.39 -0.48
CA ASP A 35 7.62 13.62 0.75
C ASP A 35 9.12 13.37 0.60
N GLY A 36 9.57 12.83 -0.54
CA GLY A 36 10.98 12.58 -0.84
C GLY A 36 11.59 11.41 -0.05
N VAL A 37 10.82 10.73 0.79
CA VAL A 37 11.30 9.64 1.65
C VAL A 37 11.50 8.37 0.83
N SER A 38 12.74 7.89 0.81
CA SER A 38 13.14 6.61 0.21
C SER A 38 12.76 5.41 1.08
N ILE A 39 12.90 4.20 0.53
CA ILE A 39 12.67 2.96 1.29
C ILE A 39 13.67 2.86 2.43
N GLU A 40 14.92 3.22 2.16
CA GLU A 40 16.04 3.18 3.10
C GLU A 40 15.83 4.16 4.26
N GLU A 41 15.43 5.40 3.97
CA GLU A 41 15.11 6.41 4.99
C GLU A 41 13.88 6.02 5.82
N PHE A 42 12.88 5.39 5.19
CA PHE A 42 11.71 4.88 5.90
C PHE A 42 12.09 3.78 6.90
N GLU A 43 13.09 2.96 6.59
CA GLU A 43 13.57 1.86 7.45
C GLU A 43 14.30 2.33 8.71
N GLU A 44 14.86 3.55 8.72
CA GLU A 44 15.61 4.08 9.87
C GLU A 44 14.78 4.10 11.17
N ASP A 45 13.47 4.38 11.07
CA ASP A 45 12.49 4.21 12.15
C ASP A 45 11.35 3.26 11.71
N LEU A 46 11.70 2.07 11.23
CA LEU A 46 10.71 1.12 10.71
C LEU A 46 9.58 0.85 11.71
N ARG A 47 9.93 0.57 12.97
CA ARG A 47 8.93 0.24 14.00
C ARG A 47 7.99 1.41 14.26
N GLY A 48 8.51 2.63 14.41
CA GLY A 48 7.70 3.82 14.65
C GLY A 48 6.82 4.16 13.45
N ASN A 49 7.36 4.04 12.24
CA ASN A 49 6.64 4.30 11.00
C ASN A 49 5.49 3.31 10.77
N LEU A 50 5.74 2.01 10.92
CA LEU A 50 4.68 0.98 10.83
C LEU A 50 3.62 1.15 11.93
N TYR A 51 4.03 1.53 13.15
CA TYR A 51 3.08 1.80 14.23
C TYR A 51 2.16 2.98 13.89
N LYS A 52 2.69 4.08 13.34
CA LYS A 52 1.89 5.25 12.93
C LYS A 52 0.85 4.87 11.88
N ILE A 53 1.25 4.08 10.88
CA ILE A 53 0.36 3.59 9.82
C ILE A 53 -0.72 2.69 10.41
N TRP A 54 -0.33 1.63 11.12
CA TRP A 54 -1.27 0.74 11.79
C TRP A 54 -2.25 1.52 12.66
N ASN A 55 -1.75 2.44 13.47
CA ASN A 55 -2.58 3.18 14.40
C ASN A 55 -3.66 3.97 13.68
N ARG A 56 -3.28 4.75 12.66
CA ARG A 56 -4.19 5.58 11.88
C ARG A 56 -5.18 4.77 11.05
N MET A 57 -4.74 3.67 10.42
CA MET A 57 -5.64 2.83 9.63
C MET A 57 -6.69 2.15 10.52
N SER A 58 -6.24 1.51 11.60
CA SER A 58 -7.14 0.82 12.52
C SER A 58 -8.08 1.77 13.27
N SER A 59 -7.68 3.03 13.51
CA SER A 59 -8.53 4.06 14.13
C SER A 59 -9.46 4.79 13.15
N GLY A 60 -9.31 4.60 11.84
CA GLY A 60 -10.08 5.35 10.83
C GLY A 60 -9.61 6.78 10.60
N THR A 61 -8.41 7.13 11.05
CA THR A 61 -7.85 8.48 10.93
C THR A 61 -6.67 8.53 9.97
N TYR A 62 -6.59 7.57 9.04
CA TYR A 62 -5.61 7.58 7.97
C TYR A 62 -6.08 8.52 6.86
N PHE A 63 -5.30 9.57 6.59
CA PHE A 63 -5.53 10.49 5.49
C PHE A 63 -4.30 10.44 4.57
N PRO A 64 -4.44 9.94 3.33
CA PRO A 64 -3.32 9.86 2.41
C PRO A 64 -2.90 11.28 1.98
N PRO A 65 -1.59 11.60 1.95
CA PRO A 65 -1.10 12.81 1.31
C PRO A 65 -1.34 12.80 -0.21
N PRO A 66 -1.17 13.96 -0.87
CA PRO A 66 -1.20 14.03 -2.33
C PRO A 66 -0.11 13.15 -2.97
N VAL A 67 -0.43 12.61 -4.14
CA VAL A 67 0.46 11.75 -4.92
C VAL A 67 1.37 12.62 -5.81
N LEU A 68 2.66 12.26 -5.91
CA LEU A 68 3.60 12.94 -6.81
C LEU A 68 3.27 12.62 -8.28
N ALA A 69 3.05 13.64 -9.11
CA ALA A 69 2.80 13.48 -10.53
C ALA A 69 4.11 13.51 -11.32
N VAL A 70 4.42 12.41 -12.02
CA VAL A 70 5.61 12.28 -12.87
C VAL A 70 5.17 12.04 -14.31
N GLU A 71 5.60 12.89 -15.24
CA GLU A 71 5.39 12.64 -16.66
C GLU A 71 6.38 11.59 -17.17
N ILE A 72 5.86 10.51 -17.74
CA ILE A 72 6.68 9.48 -18.38
C ILE A 72 6.25 9.29 -19.83
N PRO A 73 7.19 9.04 -20.75
CA PRO A 73 6.85 8.71 -22.14
C PRO A 73 5.95 7.48 -22.21
N LYS A 74 5.07 7.44 -23.23
CA LYS A 74 4.36 6.21 -23.55
C LYS A 74 5.34 5.14 -24.03
N GLN A 75 5.04 3.88 -23.72
CA GLN A 75 5.88 2.75 -24.16
C GLN A 75 5.90 2.66 -25.70
N HIS A 76 6.96 2.03 -26.24
CA HIS A 76 7.13 1.76 -27.68
C HIS A 76 7.19 3.00 -28.60
N GLY A 77 7.62 4.15 -28.07
CA GLY A 77 7.84 5.36 -28.88
C GLY A 77 6.56 6.02 -29.40
N ALA A 78 5.39 5.61 -28.88
CA ALA A 78 4.14 6.29 -29.20
C ALA A 78 4.19 7.76 -28.75
N PRO A 79 3.71 8.72 -29.57
CA PRO A 79 3.79 10.13 -29.24
C PRO A 79 2.98 10.49 -27.98
N GLY A 80 3.54 11.40 -27.19
CA GLY A 80 2.95 11.95 -25.97
C GLY A 80 3.45 11.30 -24.67
N THR A 81 3.06 11.92 -23.56
CA THR A 81 3.38 11.47 -22.20
C THR A 81 2.14 10.85 -21.55
N ARG A 82 2.36 10.11 -20.46
CA ARG A 82 1.34 9.76 -19.47
C ARG A 82 1.81 10.26 -18.10
N VAL A 83 0.88 10.68 -17.27
CA VAL A 83 1.18 11.04 -15.87
C VAL A 83 1.12 9.77 -15.03
N LEU A 84 2.20 9.48 -14.31
CA LEU A 84 2.27 8.46 -13.27
C LEU A 84 2.15 9.13 -11.90
N GLY A 85 1.24 8.62 -11.07
CA GLY A 85 1.18 8.98 -9.67
C GLY A 85 2.12 8.11 -8.84
N VAL A 86 3.07 8.71 -8.12
CA VAL A 86 3.97 8.02 -7.18
C VAL A 86 3.53 8.35 -5.74
N PRO A 87 2.87 7.41 -5.02
CA PRO A 87 2.47 7.63 -3.64
C PRO A 87 3.68 7.59 -2.69
N THR A 88 3.52 8.10 -1.47
CA THR A 88 4.52 7.95 -0.40
C THR A 88 4.70 6.48 -0.02
N VAL A 89 5.81 6.15 0.65
CA VAL A 89 6.04 4.78 1.17
C VAL A 89 4.90 4.36 2.10
N ALA A 90 4.45 5.26 2.98
CA ALA A 90 3.35 5.00 3.90
C ALA A 90 2.03 4.70 3.16
N ASP A 91 1.73 5.45 2.09
CA ASP A 91 0.53 5.21 1.29
C ASP A 91 0.59 3.91 0.53
N ARG A 92 1.75 3.54 -0.02
CA ARG A 92 1.89 2.25 -0.68
C ARG A 92 1.61 1.11 0.30
N ILE A 93 2.07 1.21 1.55
CA ILE A 93 1.77 0.21 2.60
C ILE A 93 0.28 0.20 2.90
N ALA A 94 -0.34 1.37 3.12
CA ALA A 94 -1.77 1.46 3.43
C ALA A 94 -2.65 0.92 2.29
N GLN A 95 -2.34 1.27 1.04
CA GLN A 95 -3.01 0.74 -0.15
C GLN A 95 -2.83 -0.78 -0.28
N THR A 96 -1.64 -1.30 0.02
CA THR A 96 -1.37 -2.75 0.00
C THR A 96 -2.19 -3.50 1.06
N VAL A 97 -2.36 -2.92 2.25
CA VAL A 97 -3.26 -3.49 3.29
C VAL A 97 -4.70 -3.52 2.78
N VAL A 98 -5.20 -2.41 2.21
CA VAL A 98 -6.57 -2.34 1.68
C VAL A 98 -6.77 -3.34 0.53
N ALA A 99 -5.82 -3.43 -0.39
CA ALA A 99 -5.86 -4.38 -1.50
C ALA A 99 -5.97 -5.82 -0.99
N ALA A 100 -5.12 -6.22 -0.04
CA ALA A 100 -5.15 -7.56 0.55
C ALA A 100 -6.49 -7.89 1.26
N HIS A 101 -7.14 -6.89 1.88
CA HIS A 101 -8.47 -7.07 2.46
C HIS A 101 -9.56 -7.23 1.39
N LEU A 102 -9.48 -6.45 0.32
CA LEU A 102 -10.45 -6.50 -0.78
C LEU A 102 -10.31 -7.80 -1.56
N GLU A 103 -9.09 -8.19 -1.93
CA GLU A 103 -8.75 -9.43 -2.66
C GLU A 103 -9.42 -10.65 -2.02
N LYS A 104 -9.30 -10.83 -0.70
CA LYS A 104 -9.95 -11.93 0.03
C LYS A 104 -11.46 -12.02 -0.19
N ARG A 105 -12.12 -10.90 -0.51
CA ARG A 105 -13.57 -10.82 -0.71
C ARG A 105 -13.97 -10.83 -2.18
N VAL A 106 -13.14 -10.26 -3.06
CA VAL A 106 -13.48 -10.10 -4.48
C VAL A 106 -12.99 -11.25 -5.34
N GLU A 107 -11.87 -11.90 -4.96
CA GLU A 107 -11.27 -12.99 -5.73
C GLU A 107 -12.26 -14.12 -6.03
N PRO A 108 -13.07 -14.60 -5.07
CA PRO A 108 -14.05 -15.67 -5.34
C PRO A 108 -15.21 -15.26 -6.24
N ILE A 109 -15.39 -13.96 -6.49
CA ILE A 109 -16.51 -13.37 -7.24
C ILE A 109 -16.10 -13.12 -8.71
N PHE A 110 -14.81 -13.02 -9.01
CA PHE A 110 -14.36 -12.79 -10.37
C PHE A 110 -14.76 -13.95 -11.30
N HIS A 111 -15.15 -13.60 -12.53
CA HIS A 111 -15.42 -14.60 -13.56
C HIS A 111 -14.12 -15.34 -13.90
N PRO A 112 -14.13 -16.66 -14.16
CA PRO A 112 -12.91 -17.42 -14.50
C PRO A 112 -12.09 -16.84 -15.66
N ASP A 113 -12.74 -16.14 -16.60
CA ASP A 113 -12.08 -15.48 -17.74
C ASP A 113 -11.55 -14.07 -17.42
N SER A 114 -11.59 -13.63 -16.16
CA SER A 114 -11.03 -12.34 -15.74
C SER A 114 -9.51 -12.45 -15.61
N ALA A 115 -8.76 -11.81 -16.50
CA ALA A 115 -7.30 -11.83 -16.51
C ALA A 115 -6.64 -10.76 -15.60
N ALA A 116 -7.26 -10.42 -14.46
CA ALA A 116 -6.61 -9.55 -13.49
C ALA A 116 -5.48 -10.34 -12.78
N PRO A 117 -4.30 -9.75 -12.52
CA PRO A 117 -3.21 -10.49 -11.92
C PRO A 117 -3.56 -10.92 -10.49
N ALA A 118 -3.82 -12.21 -10.30
CA ALA A 118 -3.82 -12.85 -8.99
C ALA A 118 -2.37 -12.93 -8.48
N PRO A 119 -2.07 -12.53 -7.23
CA PRO A 119 -0.72 -12.68 -6.69
C PRO A 119 -0.38 -14.16 -6.54
N SER A 120 0.72 -14.58 -7.17
CA SER A 120 1.45 -15.82 -6.92
C SER A 120 2.14 -15.81 -5.56
#